data_AF-A0A974XDH5-F1
#
_entry.id   AF-A0A974XDH5-F1
#
_cell.length_a   1.000
_cell.length_b   1.000
_cell.length_c   1.000
_cell.angle_alpha   90.00
_cell.angle_beta   90.00
_cell.angle_gamma   90.00
#
_symmetry.space_group_name_H-M   'P 1'
#
loop_
_entity.id
_entity.type
_entity.pdbx_description
1 polymer ?
#
loop_
_entity_poly.entity_id
_entity_poly.type
_entity_poly.pdbx_seq_one_letter_code
_entity_poly.pdbx_strand_id
1 'polypeptide(L)'
;MVEKLDDTWHPRDLPILITAARRLEAHGRPAVSDEIARELSFDAMTVARALDSMNGAYLTGKASRAAGHGTIVFICRGLTERGRRAVGLWPDEDAAADSLVQLLEQASEQVDDEDDQSALRRAGKLLRGVPSAVIADVTAALIRQQSGL
;
A
#
# COMPACT_ATOMS: atom_id res chain seq x y z
N MET A 1 -30.80 13.92 13.49
CA MET A 1 -30.00 12.98 12.68
C MET A 1 -29.49 13.75 11.49
N VAL A 2 -28.18 13.85 11.30
CA VAL A 2 -27.58 14.63 10.21
C VAL A 2 -27.58 13.76 8.96
N GLU A 3 -28.09 14.32 7.85
CA GLU A 3 -28.04 13.68 6.54
C GLU A 3 -26.59 13.56 6.08
N LYS A 4 -26.20 12.37 5.60
CA LYS A 4 -24.86 12.10 5.08
C LYS A 4 -24.86 12.25 3.56
N LEU A 5 -23.74 12.73 3.03
CA LEU A 5 -23.50 12.73 1.59
C LEU A 5 -23.36 11.30 1.05
N ASP A 6 -23.62 11.15 -0.25
CA ASP A 6 -23.43 9.91 -0.98
C ASP A 6 -21.97 9.45 -0.98
N ASP A 7 -21.76 8.14 -1.11
CA ASP A 7 -20.42 7.56 -1.20
C ASP A 7 -19.76 7.91 -2.55
N THR A 8 -18.66 8.65 -2.49
CA THR A 8 -17.82 8.94 -3.65
C THR A 8 -16.59 8.05 -3.75
N TRP A 9 -16.27 7.30 -2.69
CA TRP A 9 -15.02 6.57 -2.60
C TRP A 9 -14.97 5.44 -3.64
N HIS A 10 -15.89 4.49 -3.56
CA HIS A 10 -15.90 3.33 -4.45
C HIS A 10 -16.20 3.69 -5.92
N PRO A 11 -17.18 4.54 -6.25
CA PRO A 11 -17.51 4.80 -7.66
C PRO A 11 -16.54 5.76 -8.35
N ARG A 12 -15.76 6.57 -7.62
CA ARG A 12 -14.94 7.63 -8.21
C ARG A 12 -13.50 7.67 -7.68
N ASP A 13 -13.33 7.85 -6.37
CA ASP A 13 -12.02 8.21 -5.82
C ASP A 13 -11.03 7.02 -5.85
N LEU A 14 -11.50 5.80 -5.53
CA LEU A 14 -10.71 4.59 -5.56
C LEU A 14 -10.24 4.21 -6.98
N PRO A 15 -11.11 4.17 -8.01
CA PRO A 15 -10.66 3.99 -9.39
C PRO A 15 -9.61 5.00 -9.83
N ILE A 16 -9.78 6.29 -9.49
CA ILE A 16 -8.81 7.34 -9.77
C ILE A 16 -7.46 7.07 -9.08
N LEU A 17 -7.49 6.68 -7.80
CA LEU A 17 -6.31 6.37 -7.02
C LEU A 17 -5.55 5.14 -7.58
N ILE A 18 -6.28 4.08 -7.97
CA ILE A 18 -5.70 2.89 -8.60
C ILE A 18 -5.03 3.24 -9.93
N THR A 19 -5.67 4.05 -10.77
CA THR A 19 -5.06 4.48 -12.05
C THR A 19 -3.83 5.36 -11.81
N ALA A 20 -3.88 6.29 -10.85
CA ALA A 20 -2.71 7.08 -10.47
C ALA A 20 -1.55 6.19 -10.01
N ALA A 21 -1.83 5.19 -9.17
CA ALA A 21 -0.85 4.22 -8.70
C ALA A 21 -0.19 3.44 -9.83
N ARG A 22 -0.99 2.88 -10.75
CA ARG A 22 -0.49 2.14 -11.92
C ARG A 22 0.43 3.00 -12.79
N ARG A 23 0.08 4.26 -13.03
CA ARG A 23 0.88 5.18 -13.85
C ARG A 23 2.20 5.55 -13.18
N LEU A 24 2.20 5.74 -11.86
CA LEU A 24 3.42 5.99 -11.09
C LEU A 24 4.40 4.81 -11.17
N GLU A 25 3.90 3.58 -11.01
CA GLU A 25 4.72 2.36 -11.04
C GLU A 25 5.23 2.03 -12.46
N ALA A 26 4.41 2.24 -13.50
CA ALA A 26 4.76 1.83 -14.87
C ALA A 26 5.81 2.72 -15.56
N HIS A 27 5.85 4.02 -15.22
CA HIS A 27 6.59 4.99 -16.04
C HIS A 27 7.64 5.80 -15.28
N GLY A 28 7.70 5.70 -13.94
CA GLY A 28 8.57 6.55 -13.13
C GLY A 28 8.31 8.06 -13.33
N ARG A 29 7.14 8.41 -13.89
CA ARG A 29 6.72 9.78 -14.19
C ARG A 29 5.53 10.15 -13.31
N PRO A 30 5.39 11.43 -12.94
CA PRO A 30 4.22 11.90 -12.22
C PRO A 30 2.92 11.57 -12.98
N ALA A 31 1.91 11.07 -12.28
CA ALA A 31 0.60 10.82 -12.86
C ALA A 31 -0.20 12.14 -12.92
N VAL A 32 -0.70 12.49 -14.10
CA VAL A 32 -1.37 13.76 -14.36
C VAL A 32 -2.88 13.56 -14.49
N SER A 33 -3.68 14.44 -13.87
CA SER A 33 -5.15 14.33 -13.82
C SER A 33 -5.80 14.16 -15.19
N ASP A 34 -5.33 14.86 -16.21
CA ASP A 34 -5.91 14.83 -17.56
C ASP A 34 -5.68 13.49 -18.28
N GLU A 35 -4.59 12.80 -17.96
CA GLU A 35 -4.32 11.47 -18.48
C GLU A 35 -5.21 10.43 -17.81
N ILE A 36 -5.34 10.53 -16.48
CA ILE A 36 -6.21 9.66 -15.69
C ILE A 36 -7.68 9.85 -16.10
N ALA A 37 -8.11 11.09 -16.31
CA ALA A 37 -9.46 11.42 -16.76
C ALA A 37 -9.79 10.80 -18.12
N ARG A 38 -8.87 10.87 -19.08
CA ARG A 38 -9.03 10.21 -20.39
C ARG A 38 -9.11 8.70 -20.27
N GLU A 39 -8.29 8.10 -19.41
CA GLU A 39 -8.27 6.65 -19.21
C GLU A 39 -9.58 6.13 -18.58
N LEU A 40 -10.13 6.86 -17.62
CA LEU A 40 -11.37 6.50 -16.91
C LEU A 40 -12.64 7.06 -17.56
N SER A 41 -12.52 7.82 -18.66
CA SER A 41 -13.62 8.57 -19.27
C SER A 41 -14.37 9.48 -18.27
N PHE A 42 -13.62 10.09 -17.35
CA PHE A 42 -14.13 11.06 -16.39
C PHE A 42 -13.86 12.49 -16.84
N ASP A 43 -14.61 13.43 -16.25
CA ASP A 43 -14.34 14.85 -16.41
C ASP A 43 -13.00 15.25 -15.74
N ALA A 44 -12.19 16.04 -16.45
CA ALA A 44 -10.84 16.40 -16.00
C ALA A 44 -10.84 17.20 -14.70
N MET A 45 -11.80 18.12 -14.52
CA MET A 45 -11.93 18.90 -13.30
C MET A 45 -12.34 18.01 -12.12
N THR A 46 -13.23 17.04 -12.37
CA THR A 46 -13.66 16.05 -11.38
C THR A 46 -12.48 15.21 -10.90
N VAL A 47 -11.63 14.74 -11.81
CA VAL A 47 -10.42 13.98 -11.44
C VAL A 47 -9.41 14.84 -10.70
N ALA A 48 -9.15 16.08 -11.16
CA ALA A 48 -8.21 16.98 -10.50
C ALA A 48 -8.65 17.29 -9.06
N ARG A 49 -9.95 17.52 -8.83
CA ARG A 49 -10.52 17.75 -7.49
C ARG A 49 -10.47 16.52 -6.60
N ALA A 50 -10.76 15.33 -7.15
CA ALA A 50 -10.66 14.08 -6.40
C ALA A 50 -9.22 13.77 -5.97
N LEU A 51 -8.24 14.02 -6.86
CA LEU A 51 -6.83 13.87 -6.50
C LEU A 51 -6.40 14.89 -5.44
N ASP A 52 -6.85 16.14 -5.56
CA ASP A 52 -6.55 17.18 -4.58
C ASP A 52 -7.16 16.89 -3.20
N SER A 53 -8.40 16.38 -3.14
CA SER A 53 -9.04 16.00 -1.88
C SER A 53 -8.37 14.80 -1.19
N MET A 54 -7.73 13.92 -1.96
CA MET A 54 -6.94 12.79 -1.46
C MET A 54 -5.49 13.15 -1.09
N ASN A 55 -5.04 14.35 -1.43
CA ASN A 55 -3.67 14.79 -1.22
C ASN A 55 -3.32 14.87 0.28
N GLY A 56 -2.14 14.38 0.64
CA GLY A 56 -1.69 14.25 2.03
C GLY A 56 -2.18 12.99 2.74
N ALA A 57 -3.39 12.51 2.45
CA ALA A 57 -3.96 11.32 3.10
C ALA A 57 -3.66 10.02 2.36
N TYR A 58 -3.81 10.02 1.03
CA TYR A 58 -3.61 8.82 0.19
C TYR A 58 -2.49 9.03 -0.81
N LEU A 59 -2.31 10.23 -1.33
CA LEU A 59 -1.29 10.53 -2.33
C LEU A 59 -0.55 11.82 -2.01
N THR A 60 0.55 12.07 -2.70
CA THR A 60 1.28 13.34 -2.64
C THR A 60 1.33 13.96 -4.02
N GLY A 61 1.06 15.25 -4.10
CA GLY A 61 1.07 15.98 -5.34
C GLY A 61 0.78 17.45 -5.16
N LYS A 62 0.58 18.14 -6.28
CA LYS A 62 0.16 19.54 -6.27
C LYS A 62 -0.74 19.84 -7.45
N ALA A 63 -1.76 20.66 -7.18
CA ALA A 63 -2.48 21.35 -8.22
C ALA A 63 -1.54 22.36 -8.91
N SER A 64 -1.63 22.40 -10.23
CA SER A 64 -0.96 23.36 -11.10
C SER A 64 -2.03 24.05 -11.94
N ARG A 65 -1.95 25.37 -12.02
CA ARG A 65 -2.79 26.15 -12.92
C ARG A 65 -1.98 26.42 -14.18
N ALA A 66 -2.45 25.94 -15.32
CA ALA A 66 -1.85 26.33 -16.60
C ALA A 66 -2.07 27.83 -16.81
N ALA A 67 -1.00 28.58 -17.09
CA ALA A 67 -1.10 29.99 -17.42
C ALA A 67 -1.96 30.17 -18.69
N GLY A 68 -3.04 30.95 -18.59
CA GLY A 68 -3.85 31.37 -19.74
C GLY A 68 -5.27 30.81 -19.83
N HIS A 69 -5.58 29.65 -19.24
CA HIS A 69 -6.90 29.00 -19.45
C HIS A 69 -7.66 28.60 -18.18
N GLY A 70 -7.11 28.85 -16.99
CA GLY A 70 -7.81 28.56 -15.73
C GLY A 70 -8.02 27.07 -15.43
N THR A 71 -7.55 26.17 -16.30
CA THR A 71 -7.60 24.73 -16.10
C THR A 71 -6.72 24.33 -14.92
N ILE A 72 -7.34 23.66 -13.94
CA ILE A 72 -6.66 23.09 -12.77
C ILE A 72 -6.25 21.67 -13.16
N VAL A 73 -4.95 21.42 -13.17
CA VAL A 73 -4.38 20.09 -13.39
C VAL A 73 -3.74 19.63 -12.09
N PHE A 74 -4.00 18.40 -11.66
CA PHE A 74 -3.31 17.83 -10.51
C PHE A 74 -2.16 16.94 -10.97
N ILE A 75 -0.97 17.15 -10.39
CA ILE A 75 0.22 16.36 -10.66
C ILE A 75 0.52 15.50 -9.43
N CYS A 76 0.17 14.23 -9.50
CA CYS A 76 0.46 13.22 -8.48
C CYS A 76 1.91 12.76 -8.62
N ARG A 77 2.68 12.84 -7.54
CA ARG A 77 4.12 12.53 -7.50
C ARG A 77 4.43 11.25 -6.75
N GLY A 78 3.50 10.76 -5.94
CA GLY A 78 3.70 9.55 -5.16
C GLY A 78 2.46 9.16 -4.37
N LEU A 79 2.52 7.98 -3.75
CA LEU A 79 1.52 7.49 -2.82
C LEU A 79 2.05 7.55 -1.39
N THR A 80 1.15 7.84 -0.45
CA THR A 80 1.40 7.62 0.98
C THR A 80 1.32 6.13 1.31
N GLU A 81 1.72 5.73 2.51
CA GLU A 81 1.50 4.35 3.00
C GLU A 81 0.02 3.95 2.93
N ARG A 82 -0.89 4.79 3.44
CA ARG A 82 -2.33 4.57 3.39
C ARG A 82 -2.84 4.43 1.96
N GLY A 83 -2.30 5.23 1.04
CA GLY A 83 -2.54 5.11 -0.40
C GLY A 83 -2.12 3.75 -0.96
N ARG A 84 -0.89 3.33 -0.66
CA ARG A 84 -0.36 2.03 -1.10
C ARG A 84 -1.20 0.87 -0.57
N ARG A 85 -1.60 0.89 0.71
CA ARG A 85 -2.51 -0.12 1.28
C ARG A 85 -3.85 -0.12 0.54
N ALA A 86 -4.45 1.05 0.34
CA ALA A 86 -5.77 1.18 -0.31
C ALA A 86 -5.81 0.65 -1.75
N VAL A 87 -4.69 0.65 -2.46
CA VAL A 87 -4.59 0.11 -3.84
C VAL A 87 -3.93 -1.27 -3.92
N GLY A 88 -3.63 -1.91 -2.78
CA GLY A 88 -3.00 -3.23 -2.73
C GLY A 88 -1.52 -3.27 -3.13
N LEU A 89 -0.82 -2.13 -3.08
CA LEU A 89 0.64 -2.02 -3.30
C LEU A 89 1.46 -2.10 -2.01
N TRP A 90 0.81 -2.17 -0.86
CA TRP A 90 1.47 -2.41 0.42
C TRP A 90 1.24 -3.87 0.81
N PRO A 91 2.25 -4.58 1.35
CA PRO A 91 2.04 -5.92 1.85
C PRO A 91 0.93 -5.89 2.92
N ASP A 92 -0.13 -6.65 2.69
CA ASP A 92 -1.13 -6.88 3.73
C ASP A 92 -0.42 -7.52 4.91
N GLU A 93 -0.63 -7.01 6.13
CA GLU A 93 0.10 -7.50 7.30
C GLU A 93 -0.15 -9.00 7.55
N ASP A 94 -1.33 -9.48 7.16
CA ASP A 94 -1.71 -10.90 7.18
C ASP A 94 -1.03 -11.68 6.04
N ALA A 95 -0.97 -11.12 4.83
CA ALA A 95 -0.32 -11.75 3.68
C ALA A 95 1.20 -11.85 3.84
N ALA A 96 1.82 -10.90 4.55
CA ALA A 96 3.24 -10.93 4.88
C ALA A 96 3.56 -12.01 5.92
N ALA A 97 2.71 -12.17 6.95
CA ALA A 97 2.84 -13.23 7.92
C ALA A 97 2.64 -14.61 7.26
N ASP A 98 1.63 -14.75 6.40
CA ASP A 98 1.39 -15.98 5.65
C ASP A 98 2.55 -16.31 4.69
N SER A 99 3.12 -15.30 4.02
CA SER A 99 4.30 -15.47 3.17
C SER A 99 5.53 -15.88 3.98
N LEU A 100 5.75 -15.29 5.16
CA LEU A 100 6.84 -15.67 6.07
C LEU A 100 6.68 -17.11 6.57
N VAL A 101 5.45 -17.50 6.94
CA VAL A 101 5.13 -18.89 7.35
C VAL A 101 5.40 -19.86 6.20
N GLN A 102 4.98 -19.53 4.98
CA GLN A 102 5.27 -20.36 3.79
C GLN A 102 6.77 -20.50 3.52
N LEU A 103 7.54 -19.42 3.66
CA LEU A 103 9.00 -19.44 3.47
C LEU A 103 9.69 -20.30 4.53
N LEU A 104 9.25 -20.25 5.79
CA LEU A 104 9.78 -21.09 6.86
C LEU A 104 9.43 -22.58 6.65
N GLU A 105 8.24 -22.87 6.14
CA GLU A 105 7.83 -24.23 5.78
C GLU A 105 8.68 -24.78 4.62
N GLN A 106 8.85 -23.98 3.55
CA GLN A 106 9.72 -24.35 2.43
C GLN A 106 11.18 -24.53 2.85
N ALA A 107 11.70 -23.66 3.73
CA ALA A 107 13.05 -23.82 4.28
C ALA A 107 13.17 -25.13 5.07
N SER A 108 12.15 -25.49 5.86
CA SER A 108 12.15 -26.76 6.61
C SER A 108 12.15 -28.00 5.72
N GLU A 109 11.71 -27.90 4.47
CA GLU A 109 11.75 -29.00 3.50
C GLU A 109 13.10 -29.13 2.78
N GLN A 110 13.97 -28.12 2.89
CA GLN A 110 15.26 -28.04 2.19
C GLN A 110 16.47 -28.31 3.09
N VAL A 111 16.31 -28.33 4.41
CA VAL A 111 17.40 -28.62 5.35
C VAL A 111 17.45 -30.12 5.64
N ASP A 112 18.62 -30.74 5.57
CA ASP A 112 18.79 -32.19 5.80
C ASP A 112 18.85 -32.57 7.31
N ASP A 113 19.13 -31.60 8.17
CA ASP A 113 19.25 -31.78 9.63
C ASP A 113 17.87 -31.76 10.32
N GLU A 114 17.53 -32.83 11.05
CA GLU A 114 16.22 -33.00 11.70
C GLU A 114 15.94 -31.96 12.80
N ASP A 115 16.97 -31.49 13.51
CA ASP A 115 16.82 -30.48 14.57
C ASP A 115 16.50 -29.11 13.97
N ASP A 116 17.19 -28.75 12.88
CA ASP A 116 16.93 -27.51 12.11
C ASP A 116 15.55 -27.53 11.43
N GLN A 117 15.14 -28.67 10.85
CA GLN A 117 13.78 -28.84 10.30
C GLN A 117 12.71 -28.63 11.38
N SER A 118 12.92 -29.21 12.57
CA SER A 118 12.00 -29.12 13.70
C SER A 118 11.91 -27.68 14.25
N ALA A 119 13.04 -26.98 14.31
CA ALA A 119 13.10 -25.57 14.72
C ALA A 119 12.32 -24.66 13.77
N LEU A 120 12.51 -24.81 12.45
CA LEU A 120 11.82 -24.03 11.42
C LEU A 120 10.31 -24.28 11.43
N ARG A 121 9.88 -25.53 11.58
CA ARG A 121 8.45 -25.88 11.71
C ARG A 121 7.80 -25.30 12.97
N ARG A 122 8.53 -25.27 14.10
CA ARG A 122 8.03 -24.65 15.34
C ARG A 122 7.91 -23.14 15.18
N ALA A 123 8.88 -22.50 14.54
CA ALA A 123 8.83 -21.07 14.23
C ALA A 123 7.61 -20.74 13.34
N GLY A 124 7.40 -21.46 12.24
CA GLY A 124 6.24 -21.27 11.37
C GLY A 124 4.89 -21.44 12.11
N LYS A 125 4.77 -22.44 12.98
CA LYS A 125 3.56 -22.65 13.80
C LYS A 125 3.32 -21.55 14.84
N LEU A 126 4.37 -21.00 15.44
CA LEU A 126 4.26 -19.91 16.41
C LEU A 126 3.84 -18.59 15.74
N LEU A 127 4.22 -18.39 14.49
CA LEU A 127 3.88 -17.19 13.72
C LEU A 127 2.48 -17.29 13.09
N ARG A 128 1.99 -18.50 12.86
CA ARG A 128 0.64 -18.78 12.34
C ARG A 128 -0.42 -18.38 13.38
N GLY A 129 -1.01 -17.20 13.20
CA GLY A 129 -2.07 -16.65 14.06
C GLY A 129 -1.63 -15.55 15.03
N VAL A 130 -0.39 -15.08 14.93
CA VAL A 130 0.11 -13.94 15.72
C VAL A 130 0.10 -12.68 14.84
N PRO A 131 -0.56 -11.57 15.25
CA PRO A 131 -0.55 -10.34 14.48
C PRO A 131 0.88 -9.79 14.34
N SER A 132 1.23 -9.29 13.15
CA SER A 132 2.58 -8.89 12.74
C SER A 132 3.28 -7.92 13.70
N ALA A 133 2.51 -7.10 14.44
CA ALA A 133 3.02 -6.22 15.49
C ALA A 133 3.76 -6.98 16.62
N VAL A 134 3.33 -8.19 16.96
CA VAL A 134 3.93 -9.01 18.03
C VAL A 134 5.17 -9.77 17.55
N ILE A 135 5.24 -10.08 16.25
CA ILE A 135 6.41 -10.73 15.63
C ILE A 135 7.63 -9.80 15.70
N ALA A 136 7.42 -8.50 15.48
CA ALA A 136 8.47 -7.47 15.61
C ALA A 136 9.02 -7.35 17.05
N ASP A 137 8.14 -7.47 18.06
CA ASP A 137 8.55 -7.44 19.47
C ASP A 137 9.35 -8.69 19.87
N VAL A 138 8.99 -9.86 19.34
CA VAL A 138 9.71 -11.12 19.61
C VAL A 138 11.09 -11.13 18.92
N THR A 139 11.20 -10.62 17.69
CA THR A 139 12.51 -10.46 17.03
C THR A 139 13.39 -9.44 17.77
N ALA A 140 12.83 -8.32 18.22
CA ALA A 140 13.55 -7.34 19.02
C ALA A 140 13.96 -7.86 20.42
N ALA A 141 13.19 -8.79 20.99
CA ALA A 141 13.51 -9.45 22.26
C ALA A 141 14.64 -10.48 22.10
N LEU A 142 14.62 -11.27 21.02
CA LEU A 142 15.66 -12.26 20.71
C LEU A 142 17.01 -11.60 20.38
N ILE A 143 17.00 -10.47 19.65
CA ILE A 143 18.22 -9.69 19.38
C ILE A 143 18.80 -9.13 20.67
N ARG A 144 17.97 -8.61 21.59
CA ARG A 144 18.41 -8.15 22.92
C ARG A 144 19.03 -9.28 23.75
N GLN A 145 18.43 -10.46 23.71
CA GLN A 145 18.91 -11.62 24.46
C GLN A 145 20.25 -12.17 23.92
N GLN A 146 20.54 -12.04 22.62
CA GLN A 146 21.86 -12.36 22.06
C GLN A 146 22.89 -11.21 22.20
N SER A 147 22.45 -9.97 22.44
CA SER A 147 23.33 -8.80 22.54
C SER A 147 23.79 -8.46 23.96
N GLY A 148 23.32 -9.17 24.99
CA GLY A 148 23.77 -8.96 26.37
C GLY A 148 23.51 -7.55 26.92
N LEU A 149 22.26 -7.06 26.77
CA LEU A 149 21.69 -5.98 27.58
C LEU A 149 20.52 -6.50 28.41
#